data_AF-M0D5U3-F1
#
_entry.id   AF-M0D5U3-F1
#
_cell.length_a   1.000
_cell.length_b   1.000
_cell.length_c   1.000
_cell.angle_alpha   90.00
_cell.angle_beta   90.00
_cell.angle_gamma   90.00
#
_symmetry.space_group_name_H-M   'P 1'
#
loop_
_entity.id
_entity.type
_entity.pdbx_description
1 polymer ?
#
loop_
_entity_poly.entity_id
_entity_poly.type
_entity_poly.pdbx_seq_one_letter_code
_entity_poly.pdbx_strand_id
1 'polypeptide(L)'
;MRLAHALALCIVVTLAGCATVGGPATEAGTETPAVESTAPATGPTAEPTATGTETPVPLDLPDGVDRAEVTPAWSLSSASRDAFEAARGADEWVELESSGPVETFNDLDYVYADGRVWVVGYTYGTPAYLVDTGNVSADERVVAYGNLSTEQRRLFDRVRTGSGCCPGPDQEGVELPGTVRYDDETYIVESGTRSFAHGAIDVDPYEPERTAAEE
;
A
#
# COMPACT_ATOMS: atom_id res chain seq x y z
N MET A 1 51.74 3.93 -3.95
CA MET A 1 51.95 4.42 -5.33
C MET A 1 50.64 4.20 -6.10
N ARG A 2 50.02 5.31 -6.54
CA ARG A 2 49.14 5.55 -7.72
C ARG A 2 48.18 4.45 -8.24
N LEU A 3 46.88 4.70 -7.99
CA LEU A 3 45.76 4.93 -8.94
C LEU A 3 45.62 4.08 -10.22
N ALA A 4 44.46 3.41 -10.35
CA ALA A 4 43.53 3.41 -11.52
C ALA A 4 42.32 2.50 -11.18
N HIS A 5 41.17 2.98 -10.66
CA HIS A 5 39.99 3.51 -11.39
C HIS A 5 39.69 2.88 -12.74
N ALA A 6 38.73 1.95 -12.78
CA ALA A 6 37.96 1.61 -13.98
C ALA A 6 36.49 1.41 -13.60
N LEU A 7 35.72 2.49 -13.70
CA LEU A 7 34.26 2.54 -13.66
C LEU A 7 33.73 1.96 -14.98
N ALA A 8 33.04 0.82 -14.92
CA ALA A 8 32.29 0.27 -16.05
C ALA A 8 30.81 0.62 -15.87
N LEU A 9 30.39 1.66 -16.57
CA LEU A 9 29.07 2.26 -16.51
C LEU A 9 28.24 1.66 -17.66
N CYS A 10 27.43 0.63 -17.38
CA CYS A 10 26.55 0.01 -18.36
C CYS A 10 25.18 0.71 -18.34
N ILE A 11 25.01 1.68 -19.24
CA ILE A 11 23.70 2.24 -19.59
C ILE A 11 23.00 1.24 -20.51
N VAL A 12 21.92 0.63 -20.02
CA VAL A 12 20.97 -0.13 -20.85
C VAL A 12 19.80 0.81 -21.14
N VAL A 13 19.83 1.45 -22.31
CA VAL A 13 18.68 2.14 -22.91
C VAL A 13 18.11 1.20 -23.96
N THR A 14 16.97 0.58 -23.68
CA THR A 14 16.17 -0.11 -24.69
C THR A 14 15.01 0.79 -25.11
N LEU A 15 15.25 1.54 -26.18
CA LEU A 15 14.21 2.16 -27.01
C LEU A 15 13.64 1.07 -27.93
N ALA A 16 12.37 0.68 -27.70
CA ALA A 16 11.57 -0.01 -28.70
C ALA A 16 10.26 0.78 -28.86
N GLY A 17 10.14 1.47 -30.00
CA GLY A 17 8.91 2.14 -30.39
C GLY A 17 7.94 1.19 -31.08
N CYS A 18 6.68 1.62 -31.16
CA CYS A 18 5.77 1.38 -32.28
C CYS A 18 4.62 2.39 -32.20
N ALA A 19 4.82 3.56 -32.82
CA ALA A 19 3.72 4.45 -33.17
C ALA A 19 3.06 3.89 -34.45
N THR A 20 1.86 3.33 -34.32
CA THR A 20 1.04 2.99 -35.49
C THR A 20 0.35 4.25 -36.01
N VAL A 21 0.90 4.77 -37.10
CA VAL A 21 0.25 5.68 -38.04
C VAL A 21 -0.87 4.90 -38.75
N GLY A 22 -2.11 5.27 -38.47
CA GLY A 22 -3.30 4.79 -39.17
C GLY A 22 -3.97 5.93 -39.93
N GLY A 23 -3.83 5.92 -41.24
CA GLY A 23 -4.65 6.64 -42.21
C GLY A 23 -4.41 6.00 -43.59
N PRO A 24 -5.30 6.13 -44.59
CA PRO A 24 -6.44 7.05 -44.68
C PRO A 24 -7.76 6.35 -45.08
N ALA A 25 -8.89 7.06 -44.93
CA ALA A 25 -10.02 6.93 -45.85
C ALA A 25 -10.84 8.23 -45.84
N THR A 26 -10.67 9.01 -46.90
CA THR A 26 -11.56 10.10 -47.29
C THR A 26 -12.71 9.49 -48.08
N GLU A 27 -13.95 9.69 -47.65
CA GLU A 27 -15.06 9.95 -48.58
C GLU A 27 -15.95 11.04 -48.03
N ALA A 28 -16.19 12.01 -48.90
CA ALA A 28 -17.10 13.13 -48.72
C ALA A 28 -18.55 12.66 -48.93
N GLY A 29 -19.47 13.22 -48.15
CA GLY A 29 -20.91 12.99 -48.32
C GLY A 29 -21.70 14.08 -47.62
N THR A 30 -21.83 15.22 -48.28
CA THR A 30 -22.85 16.24 -48.02
C THR A 30 -24.23 15.60 -48.10
N GLU A 31 -25.11 15.88 -47.14
CA GLU A 31 -26.50 16.34 -47.38
C GLU A 31 -27.31 16.40 -46.08
N THR A 32 -27.66 17.62 -45.68
CA THR A 32 -28.84 17.90 -44.85
C THR A 32 -30.03 18.05 -45.80
N PRO A 33 -31.18 17.43 -45.47
CA PRO A 33 -32.46 18.08 -45.64
C PRO A 33 -33.26 18.09 -44.34
N ALA A 34 -33.74 19.27 -43.95
CA ALA A 34 -34.78 19.44 -42.94
C ALA A 34 -36.16 19.29 -43.60
N VAL A 35 -37.07 18.49 -43.02
CA VAL A 35 -38.55 18.68 -43.10
C VAL A 35 -39.23 18.08 -41.86
N GLU A 36 -40.37 18.68 -41.54
CA GLU A 36 -41.21 18.74 -40.33
C GLU A 36 -42.01 17.49 -39.91
N SER A 37 -42.39 17.50 -38.62
CA SER A 37 -43.71 17.18 -38.00
C SER A 37 -44.41 15.82 -38.22
N THR A 38 -44.49 15.00 -37.17
CA THR A 38 -45.75 14.55 -36.52
C THR A 38 -45.46 13.66 -35.28
N ALA A 39 -46.20 13.87 -34.19
CA ALA A 39 -46.34 12.92 -33.08
C ALA A 39 -47.74 12.27 -33.14
N PRO A 40 -48.09 11.21 -32.37
CA PRO A 40 -47.26 10.22 -31.68
C PRO A 40 -47.56 8.78 -32.17
N ALA A 41 -46.59 7.87 -32.12
CA ALA A 41 -46.86 6.44 -32.24
C ALA A 41 -46.63 5.76 -30.88
N THR A 42 -47.70 5.23 -30.31
CA THR A 42 -47.74 4.42 -29.09
C THR A 42 -46.89 3.16 -29.28
N GLY A 43 -45.63 3.22 -28.87
CA GLY A 43 -44.78 2.03 -28.71
C GLY A 43 -45.05 1.37 -27.34
N PRO A 44 -44.95 0.04 -27.23
CA PRO A 44 -45.13 -0.64 -25.95
C PRO A 44 -44.10 -0.11 -24.95
N THR A 45 -44.58 0.38 -23.81
CA THR A 45 -43.78 0.74 -22.65
C THR A 45 -42.93 -0.47 -22.27
N ALA A 46 -41.61 -0.37 -22.47
CA ALA A 46 -40.68 -1.30 -21.87
C ALA A 46 -40.84 -1.17 -20.35
N GLU A 47 -41.40 -2.20 -19.75
CA GLU A 47 -41.44 -2.36 -18.30
C GLU A 47 -39.99 -2.33 -17.80
N PRO A 48 -39.63 -1.48 -16.82
CA PRO A 48 -38.30 -1.53 -16.24
C PRO A 48 -38.13 -2.91 -15.60
N THR A 49 -37.22 -3.69 -16.17
CA THR A 49 -36.72 -4.93 -15.58
C THR A 49 -36.39 -4.65 -14.12
N ALA A 50 -37.11 -5.33 -13.22
CA ALA A 50 -36.83 -5.29 -11.80
C ALA A 50 -35.34 -5.61 -11.58
N THR A 51 -34.60 -4.64 -11.06
CA THR A 51 -33.25 -4.85 -10.56
C THR A 51 -33.36 -5.88 -9.44
N GLY A 52 -33.03 -7.14 -9.76
CA GLY A 52 -32.98 -8.19 -8.76
C GLY A 52 -32.00 -7.77 -7.68
N THR A 53 -32.47 -7.71 -6.43
CA THR A 53 -31.58 -7.68 -5.27
C THR A 53 -30.84 -9.02 -5.29
N GLU A 54 -29.63 -9.04 -5.83
CA GLU A 54 -28.76 -10.22 -5.73
C GLU A 54 -28.71 -10.60 -4.26
N THR A 55 -29.14 -11.82 -3.96
CA THR A 55 -29.02 -12.35 -2.62
C THR A 55 -27.53 -12.38 -2.30
N PRO A 56 -27.05 -11.66 -1.27
CA PRO A 56 -25.63 -11.62 -0.98
C PRO A 56 -25.15 -13.05 -0.76
N VAL A 57 -24.08 -13.43 -1.46
CA VAL A 57 -23.44 -14.74 -1.29
C VAL A 57 -23.09 -14.88 0.20
N PRO A 58 -23.54 -15.95 0.87
CA PRO A 58 -23.16 -16.20 2.26
C PRO A 58 -21.63 -16.25 2.34
N LEU A 59 -21.05 -15.36 3.14
CA LEU A 59 -19.65 -15.48 3.52
C LEU A 59 -19.58 -16.31 4.79
N ASP A 60 -18.66 -17.26 4.83
CA ASP A 60 -18.38 -18.04 6.03
C ASP A 60 -17.44 -17.21 6.90
N LEU A 61 -18.02 -16.41 7.80
CA LEU A 61 -17.27 -15.47 8.64
C LEU A 61 -16.96 -16.09 10.00
N PRO A 62 -15.75 -15.86 10.54
CA PRO A 62 -15.42 -16.28 11.89
C PRO A 62 -16.30 -15.56 12.92
N ASP A 63 -16.52 -16.23 14.06
CA ASP A 63 -17.31 -15.69 15.15
C ASP A 63 -16.76 -14.34 15.63
N GLY A 64 -17.64 -13.36 15.79
CA GLY A 64 -17.29 -12.01 16.26
C GLY A 64 -17.00 -10.99 15.15
N VAL A 65 -16.94 -11.40 13.88
CA VAL A 65 -16.78 -10.47 12.75
C VAL A 65 -18.14 -10.10 12.16
N ASP A 66 -18.47 -8.80 12.11
CA ASP A 66 -19.71 -8.33 11.49
C ASP A 66 -19.62 -8.40 9.96
N ARG A 67 -20.62 -9.00 9.33
CA ARG A 67 -20.76 -9.08 7.87
C ARG A 67 -20.72 -7.70 7.20
N ALA A 68 -21.19 -6.66 7.88
CA ALA A 68 -21.22 -5.28 7.39
C ALA A 68 -19.84 -4.63 7.33
N GLU A 69 -18.89 -5.08 8.16
CA GLU A 69 -17.51 -4.59 8.20
C GLU A 69 -16.61 -5.35 7.19
N VAL A 70 -17.12 -6.43 6.60
CA VAL A 70 -16.37 -7.29 5.68
C VAL A 70 -16.69 -7.02 4.22
N THR A 71 -15.66 -6.56 3.51
CA THR A 71 -15.70 -6.37 2.05
C THR A 71 -15.15 -7.60 1.33
N PRO A 72 -15.88 -8.23 0.39
CA PRO A 72 -15.32 -9.31 -0.42
C PRO A 72 -14.22 -8.80 -1.38
N ALA A 73 -13.11 -9.52 -1.52
CA ALA A 73 -12.02 -9.10 -2.43
C ALA A 73 -12.45 -8.94 -3.90
N TRP A 74 -13.47 -9.70 -4.34
CA TRP A 74 -14.00 -9.60 -5.69
C TRP A 74 -14.83 -8.32 -5.93
N SER A 75 -15.31 -7.64 -4.88
CA SER A 75 -16.02 -6.35 -5.03
C SER A 75 -15.08 -5.15 -5.06
N LEU A 76 -13.80 -5.34 -4.71
CA LEU A 76 -12.78 -4.31 -4.82
C LEU A 76 -12.54 -3.91 -6.29
N SER A 77 -12.14 -2.66 -6.51
CA SER A 77 -11.60 -2.24 -7.81
C SER A 77 -10.35 -3.06 -8.16
N SER A 78 -9.96 -3.13 -9.44
CA SER A 78 -8.72 -3.84 -9.82
C SER A 78 -7.50 -3.27 -9.10
N ALA A 79 -7.37 -1.94 -9.03
CA ALA A 79 -6.26 -1.28 -8.35
C ALA A 79 -6.23 -1.58 -6.83
N SER A 80 -7.40 -1.58 -6.18
CA SER A 80 -7.50 -1.92 -4.75
C SER A 80 -7.17 -3.40 -4.52
N ARG A 81 -7.62 -4.30 -5.41
CA ARG A 81 -7.27 -5.72 -5.32
C ARG A 81 -5.78 -5.97 -5.51
N ASP A 82 -5.15 -5.31 -6.47
CA ASP A 82 -3.70 -5.44 -6.71
C ASP A 82 -2.90 -4.95 -5.49
N ALA A 83 -3.31 -3.83 -4.88
CA ALA A 83 -2.70 -3.35 -3.64
C ALA A 83 -2.90 -4.32 -2.46
N PHE A 84 -4.12 -4.84 -2.27
CA PHE A 84 -4.42 -5.84 -1.24
C PHE A 84 -3.54 -7.09 -1.40
N GLU A 85 -3.44 -7.64 -2.61
CA GLU A 85 -2.61 -8.83 -2.85
C GLU A 85 -1.11 -8.54 -2.67
N ALA A 86 -0.65 -7.33 -3.00
CA ALA A 86 0.74 -6.93 -2.76
C ALA A 86 1.08 -6.80 -1.27
N ALA A 87 0.14 -6.31 -0.47
CA ALA A 87 0.30 -6.16 0.98
C ALA A 87 0.17 -7.49 1.72
N ARG A 88 -0.60 -8.44 1.17
CA ARG A 88 -0.87 -9.71 1.82
C ARG A 88 0.39 -10.57 1.96
N GLY A 89 0.87 -10.70 3.19
CA GLY A 89 2.10 -11.42 3.51
C GLY A 89 3.39 -10.62 3.21
N ALA A 90 3.27 -9.30 3.04
CA ALA A 90 4.43 -8.42 3.12
C ALA A 90 4.87 -8.28 4.59
N ASP A 91 6.17 -8.17 4.82
CA ASP A 91 6.71 -7.88 6.16
C ASP A 91 6.67 -6.37 6.52
N GLU A 92 6.27 -5.53 5.56
CA GLU A 92 6.28 -4.06 5.66
C GLU A 92 5.02 -3.48 4.99
N TRP A 93 4.58 -2.31 5.48
CA TRP A 93 3.50 -1.53 4.88
C TRP A 93 3.73 -1.29 3.38
N VAL A 94 2.71 -1.52 2.56
CA VAL A 94 2.74 -1.31 1.11
C VAL A 94 2.14 0.04 0.75
N GLU A 95 2.95 0.91 0.13
CA GLU A 95 2.52 2.23 -0.32
C GLU A 95 1.48 2.12 -1.47
N LEU A 96 0.42 2.90 -1.36
CA LEU A 96 -0.64 3.00 -2.36
C LEU A 96 -0.20 3.92 -3.51
N GLU A 97 -0.28 3.43 -4.73
CA GLU A 97 0.20 4.17 -5.91
C GLU A 97 -0.76 5.27 -6.41
N SER A 98 -1.98 5.35 -5.85
CA SER A 98 -2.97 6.33 -6.27
C SER A 98 -4.02 6.62 -5.19
N SER A 99 -4.80 7.68 -5.37
CA SER A 99 -5.85 8.10 -4.44
C SER A 99 -7.10 7.21 -4.43
N GLY A 100 -7.32 6.38 -5.46
CA GLY A 100 -8.50 5.49 -5.50
C GLY A 100 -8.48 4.41 -4.41
N PRO A 101 -7.38 3.62 -4.29
CA PRO A 101 -7.19 2.70 -3.18
C PRO A 101 -7.21 3.38 -1.80
N VAL A 102 -6.79 4.64 -1.71
CA VAL A 102 -6.82 5.40 -0.44
C VAL A 102 -8.24 5.55 0.09
N GLU A 103 -9.16 6.03 -0.74
CA GLU A 103 -10.58 6.16 -0.35
C GLU A 103 -11.19 4.80 0.01
N THR A 104 -10.73 3.72 -0.63
CA THR A 104 -11.21 2.37 -0.33
C THR A 104 -10.70 1.87 1.04
N PHE A 105 -9.39 1.97 1.28
CA PHE A 105 -8.77 1.33 2.44
C PHE A 105 -8.80 2.17 3.71
N ASN A 106 -8.98 3.49 3.60
CA ASN A 106 -9.18 4.34 4.77
C ASN A 106 -10.45 3.97 5.57
N ASP A 107 -11.46 3.39 4.91
CA ASP A 107 -12.76 3.08 5.51
C ASP A 107 -12.99 1.56 5.65
N LEU A 108 -11.96 0.73 5.46
CA LEU A 108 -12.10 -0.72 5.34
C LEU A 108 -11.23 -1.44 6.35
N ASP A 109 -11.89 -2.15 7.28
CA ASP A 109 -11.22 -2.90 8.34
C ASP A 109 -10.94 -4.37 7.94
N TYR A 110 -11.83 -4.98 7.14
CA TYR A 110 -11.74 -6.40 6.81
C TYR A 110 -12.00 -6.73 5.34
N VAL A 111 -11.16 -7.62 4.78
CA VAL A 111 -11.35 -8.22 3.46
C VAL A 111 -11.59 -9.71 3.58
N TYR A 112 -12.62 -10.23 2.93
CA TYR A 112 -12.80 -11.67 2.74
C TYR A 112 -12.19 -12.13 1.41
N ALA A 113 -11.17 -12.97 1.50
CA ALA A 113 -10.44 -13.52 0.35
C ALA A 113 -10.00 -14.96 0.63
N ASP A 114 -10.04 -15.82 -0.38
CA ASP A 114 -9.58 -17.22 -0.29
C ASP A 114 -10.18 -18.04 0.86
N GLY A 115 -11.46 -17.77 1.18
CA GLY A 115 -12.19 -18.50 2.22
C GLY A 115 -11.86 -18.06 3.66
N ARG A 116 -11.21 -16.92 3.84
CA ARG A 116 -10.81 -16.39 5.16
C ARG A 116 -10.92 -14.87 5.22
N VAL A 117 -11.02 -14.36 6.44
CA VAL A 117 -10.98 -12.92 6.72
C VAL A 117 -9.53 -12.48 6.93
N TRP A 118 -9.22 -11.31 6.37
CA TRP A 118 -7.97 -10.57 6.52
C TRP A 118 -8.27 -9.23 7.16
N VAL A 119 -7.45 -8.85 8.13
CA VAL A 119 -7.46 -7.52 8.75
C VAL A 119 -6.70 -6.57 7.84
N VAL A 120 -7.23 -5.38 7.62
CA VAL A 120 -6.57 -4.33 6.85
C VAL A 120 -6.24 -3.17 7.78
N GLY A 121 -4.96 -2.85 7.87
CA GLY A 121 -4.48 -1.59 8.43
C GLY A 121 -4.34 -0.55 7.33
N TYR A 122 -4.70 0.70 7.60
CA TYR A 122 -4.45 1.84 6.72
C TYR A 122 -3.74 2.96 7.47
N THR A 123 -2.77 3.61 6.82
CA THR A 123 -2.15 4.83 7.34
C THR A 123 -1.68 5.79 6.25
N TYR A 124 -1.62 7.09 6.55
CA TYR A 124 -0.99 8.10 5.70
C TYR A 124 0.51 8.30 6.00
N GLY A 125 0.98 7.80 7.14
CA GLY A 125 2.39 7.89 7.52
C GLY A 125 2.74 6.88 8.60
N THR A 126 4.02 6.59 8.73
CA THR A 126 4.53 5.65 9.73
C THR A 126 5.75 6.25 10.41
N PRO A 127 6.04 5.90 11.69
CA PRO A 127 7.33 6.19 12.27
C PRO A 127 8.45 5.83 11.30
N ALA A 128 9.50 6.62 11.24
CA ALA A 128 10.64 6.34 10.39
C ALA A 128 11.90 6.70 11.16
N TYR A 129 12.90 5.83 11.02
CA TYR A 129 14.23 6.09 11.55
C TYR A 129 15.18 6.30 10.39
N LEU A 130 15.94 7.39 10.48
CA LEU A 130 17.08 7.65 9.62
C LEU A 130 18.33 7.49 10.46
N VAL A 131 19.31 6.80 9.90
CA VAL A 131 20.60 6.58 10.54
C VAL A 131 21.68 7.18 9.65
N ASP A 132 22.41 8.16 10.18
CA ASP A 132 23.55 8.77 9.50
C ASP A 132 24.80 8.67 10.37
N THR A 133 25.97 8.63 9.73
CA THR A 133 27.27 8.69 10.41
C THR A 133 27.69 10.14 10.52
N GLY A 134 27.68 10.68 11.74
CA GLY A 134 27.94 12.09 11.97
C GLY A 134 28.86 12.37 13.15
N ASN A 135 29.45 13.56 13.16
CA ASN A 135 30.16 14.07 14.32
C ASN A 135 29.14 14.53 15.35
N VAL A 136 29.06 13.80 16.44
CA VAL A 136 28.14 14.06 17.53
C VAL A 136 28.65 15.21 18.39
N SER A 137 27.73 16.09 18.81
CA SER A 137 28.06 17.20 19.70
C SER A 137 28.60 16.68 21.05
N ALA A 138 29.43 17.46 21.74
CA ALA A 138 29.98 17.05 23.04
C ALA A 138 28.91 16.85 24.13
N ASP A 139 27.70 17.38 23.91
CA ASP A 139 26.57 17.36 24.84
C ASP A 139 25.58 16.22 24.56
N GLU A 140 25.74 15.48 23.45
CA GLU A 140 24.84 14.38 23.09
C GLU A 140 25.13 13.10 23.90
N ARG A 141 24.07 12.44 24.38
CA ARG A 141 24.21 11.17 25.09
C ARG A 141 24.39 10.02 24.10
N VAL A 142 25.62 9.50 24.00
CA VAL A 142 25.93 8.31 23.20
C VAL A 142 25.58 7.03 23.96
N VAL A 143 24.72 6.17 23.38
CA VAL A 143 24.39 4.85 23.93
C VAL A 143 25.19 3.76 23.19
N ALA A 144 25.87 2.87 23.91
CA ALA A 144 26.55 1.74 23.26
C ALA A 144 25.52 0.72 22.75
N TYR A 145 25.72 0.15 21.56
CA TYR A 145 24.82 -0.86 20.96
C TYR A 145 24.54 -2.05 21.91
N GLY A 146 25.54 -2.48 22.70
CA GLY A 146 25.37 -3.56 23.67
C GLY A 146 24.38 -3.25 24.81
N ASN A 147 24.03 -1.98 25.02
CA ASN A 147 23.09 -1.52 26.04
C ASN A 147 21.66 -1.34 25.49
N LEU A 148 21.44 -1.57 24.20
CA LEU A 148 20.11 -1.60 23.58
C LEU A 148 19.37 -2.88 23.95
N SER A 149 18.04 -2.82 24.04
CA SER A 149 17.19 -4.00 24.16
C SER A 149 17.34 -4.91 22.93
N THR A 150 16.82 -6.14 22.98
CA THR A 150 16.86 -7.05 21.83
C THR A 150 16.08 -6.49 20.65
N GLU A 151 14.92 -5.89 20.91
CA GLU A 151 14.05 -5.26 19.94
C GLU A 151 14.71 -4.01 19.34
N GLN A 152 15.31 -3.17 20.18
CA GLN A 152 16.08 -1.99 19.74
C GLN A 152 17.27 -2.38 18.87
N ARG A 153 18.00 -3.45 19.20
CA ARG A 153 19.12 -3.94 18.36
C ARG A 153 18.64 -4.39 16.99
N ARG A 154 17.55 -5.18 16.94
CA ARG A 154 16.95 -5.62 15.67
C ARG A 154 16.51 -4.44 14.82
N LEU A 155 15.85 -3.45 15.42
CA LEU A 155 15.42 -2.24 14.73
C LEU A 155 16.64 -1.44 14.24
N PHE A 156 17.63 -1.19 15.09
CA PHE A 156 18.84 -0.47 14.73
C PHE A 156 19.61 -1.13 13.58
N ASP A 157 19.80 -2.45 13.62
CA ASP A 157 20.48 -3.18 12.55
C ASP A 157 19.72 -3.10 11.22
N ARG A 158 18.39 -3.19 11.26
CA ARG A 158 17.54 -3.05 10.08
C ARG A 158 17.68 -1.65 9.47
N VAL A 159 17.52 -0.61 10.30
CA VAL A 159 17.60 0.78 9.86
C VAL A 159 19.01 1.14 9.36
N ARG A 160 20.07 0.66 10.00
CA ARG A 160 21.46 0.93 9.62
C ARG A 160 21.85 0.25 8.30
N THR A 161 21.30 -0.92 8.00
CA THR A 161 21.66 -1.72 6.80
C THR A 161 20.75 -1.47 5.60
N GLY A 162 19.60 -0.81 5.80
CA GLY A 162 18.63 -0.48 4.76
C GLY A 162 18.45 1.03 4.56
N SER A 163 18.00 1.42 3.38
CA SER A 163 17.54 2.78 3.10
C SER A 163 16.20 3.04 3.78
N GLY A 164 16.22 3.54 5.02
CA GLY A 164 15.06 4.09 5.74
C GLY A 164 13.92 3.08 5.96
N CYS A 165 14.04 2.26 7.00
CA CYS A 165 12.96 1.35 7.38
C CYS A 165 11.78 2.09 7.99
N CYS A 166 10.59 1.81 7.47
CA CYS A 166 9.33 2.01 8.16
C CYS A 166 9.15 0.84 9.13
N PRO A 167 9.15 1.04 10.46
CA PRO A 167 8.68 0.00 11.36
C PRO A 167 7.24 -0.35 10.96
N GLY A 168 6.97 -1.64 10.76
CA GLY A 168 5.60 -2.14 10.61
C GLY A 168 4.75 -1.77 11.84
N PRO A 169 3.41 -1.93 11.78
CA PRO A 169 2.54 -1.65 12.92
C PRO A 169 2.91 -2.50 14.14
N ASP A 170 3.42 -3.72 13.92
CA ASP A 170 3.94 -4.61 14.97
C ASP A 170 5.20 -4.08 15.71
N GLN A 171 5.79 -3.00 15.23
CA GLN A 171 6.95 -2.35 15.83
C GLN A 171 6.61 -0.98 16.45
N GLU A 172 5.32 -0.64 16.54
CA GLU A 172 4.85 0.49 17.34
C GLU A 172 5.40 0.38 18.78
N GLY A 173 6.08 1.44 19.23
CA GLY A 173 6.57 1.56 20.61
C GLY A 173 8.04 1.21 20.85
N VAL A 174 8.79 0.76 19.83
CA VAL A 174 10.26 0.60 19.97
C VAL A 174 10.96 1.91 19.60
N GLU A 175 11.33 2.69 20.62
CA GLU A 175 12.12 3.90 20.47
C GLU A 175 13.63 3.60 20.44
N LEU A 176 14.35 4.14 19.46
CA LEU A 176 15.82 4.12 19.42
C LEU A 176 16.40 5.37 20.11
N PRO A 177 17.52 5.25 20.83
CA PRO A 177 18.25 6.43 21.31
C PRO A 177 18.73 7.27 20.13
N GLY A 178 18.71 8.60 20.27
CA GLY A 178 19.16 9.53 19.22
C GLY A 178 20.63 9.39 18.80
N THR A 179 21.44 8.63 19.55
CA THR A 179 22.81 8.32 19.17
C THR A 179 23.25 6.95 19.67
N VAL A 180 23.75 6.12 18.75
CA VAL A 180 24.20 4.76 19.02
C VAL A 180 25.66 4.57 18.59
N ARG A 181 26.51 4.07 19.48
CA ARG A 181 27.89 3.65 19.16
C ARG A 181 27.89 2.17 18.75
N TYR A 182 28.34 1.90 17.53
CA TYR A 182 28.44 0.55 16.96
C TYR A 182 29.69 0.47 16.08
N ASP A 183 30.49 -0.60 16.24
CA ASP A 183 31.68 -0.88 15.41
C ASP A 183 32.64 0.32 15.22
N ASP A 184 33.06 0.93 16.34
CA ASP A 184 33.91 2.14 16.40
C ASP A 184 33.35 3.41 15.70
N GLU A 185 32.13 3.34 15.19
CA GLU A 185 31.39 4.46 14.59
C GLU A 185 30.26 4.94 15.51
N THR A 186 29.93 6.22 15.39
CA THR A 186 28.77 6.80 16.08
C THR A 186 27.70 7.14 15.06
N TYR A 187 26.54 6.52 15.24
CA TYR A 187 25.37 6.67 14.39
C TYR A 187 24.41 7.65 15.05
N ILE A 188 24.04 8.70 14.33
CA ILE A 188 22.98 9.62 14.70
C ILE A 188 21.67 8.98 14.22
N VAL A 189 20.75 8.78 15.15
CA VAL A 189 19.43 8.21 14.88
C VAL A 189 18.42 9.34 14.93
N GLU A 190 17.86 9.69 13.78
CA GLU A 190 16.77 10.64 13.70
C GLU A 190 15.45 9.88 13.65
N SER A 191 14.54 10.21 14.56
CA SER A 191 13.16 9.74 14.53
C SER A 191 12.28 10.77 13.84
N GLY A 192 11.45 10.32 12.91
CA GLY A 192 10.44 11.15 12.28
C GLY A 192 9.24 10.33 11.83
N THR A 193 8.47 10.88 10.92
CA THR A 193 7.39 10.18 10.23
C THR A 193 7.72 10.18 8.75
N ARG A 194 7.75 9.00 8.12
CA ARG A 194 7.72 8.91 6.67
C ARG A 194 6.27 9.05 6.26
N SER A 195 5.95 10.18 5.62
CA SER A 195 4.66 10.36 4.96
C SER A 195 4.66 9.60 3.64
N PHE A 196 3.57 8.88 3.36
CA PHE A 196 3.34 8.27 2.06
C PHE A 196 2.67 9.28 1.13
N ALA A 197 2.94 9.20 -0.17
CA ALA A 197 2.38 10.17 -1.13
C ALA A 197 0.84 10.13 -1.17
N HIS A 198 0.28 8.94 -0.96
CA HIS A 198 -1.16 8.69 -1.00
C HIS A 198 -1.65 7.95 0.26
N GLY A 199 -0.86 7.02 0.77
CA GLY A 199 -1.15 6.21 1.96
C GLY A 199 -0.44 4.88 1.85
N ALA A 200 -0.57 4.03 2.85
CA ALA A 200 -0.07 2.66 2.83
C ALA A 200 -1.05 1.73 3.54
N ILE A 201 -1.00 0.46 3.18
CA ILE A 201 -1.80 -0.59 3.82
C ILE A 201 -0.93 -1.73 4.32
N ASP A 202 -1.44 -2.41 5.32
CA ASP A 202 -0.91 -3.67 5.85
C ASP A 202 -2.05 -4.69 5.94
N VAL A 203 -1.75 -5.96 5.68
CA VAL A 203 -2.80 -6.98 5.53
C VAL A 203 -2.40 -8.27 6.21
N ASP A 204 -3.11 -8.57 7.30
CA ASP A 204 -2.82 -9.69 8.18
C ASP A 204 -3.95 -10.72 8.25
N PRO A 205 -3.61 -11.98 8.60
CA PRO A 205 -4.61 -12.95 9.05
C PRO A 205 -5.54 -12.37 10.12
N TYR A 206 -6.86 -12.54 9.97
CA TYR A 206 -7.71 -12.42 11.15
C TYR A 206 -7.42 -13.57 12.11
N GLU A 207 -6.91 -13.25 13.30
CA GLU A 207 -6.77 -14.19 14.41
C GLU A 207 -7.85 -13.88 15.46
N PRO A 208 -8.83 -14.78 15.69
CA PRO A 208 -9.82 -14.55 16.74
C PRO A 208 -9.10 -14.49 18.08
N GLU A 209 -9.46 -13.51 18.91
CA GLU A 209 -8.95 -13.44 20.28
C GLU A 209 -9.21 -14.79 20.96
N ARG A 210 -8.14 -15.47 21.38
CA ARG A 210 -8.30 -16.66 22.22
C ARG A 210 -8.92 -16.19 23.52
N THR A 211 -10.22 -16.38 23.64
CA THR A 211 -10.89 -16.27 24.93
C THR A 211 -10.16 -17.23 25.85
N ALA A 212 -9.45 -16.70 26.83
CA ALA A 212 -8.82 -17.50 27.86
C ALA A 212 -9.95 -18.33 28.49
N ALA A 213 -9.93 -19.64 28.23
CA ALA A 213 -10.84 -20.54 28.91
C ALA A 213 -10.54 -20.38 30.40
N GLU A 214 -11.51 -19.82 31.13
CA GLU A 214 -11.49 -19.75 32.59
C GLU A 214 -11.32 -21.19 33.11
N GLU A 215 -10.15 -21.48 33.70
CA GLU A 215 -9.94 -22.62 34.60
C GLU A 215 -10.49 -22.32 36.00
#